data_AF-A0AAF0QJW9-F1
#
_entry.id   AF-A0AAF0QJW9-F1
#
_cell.length_a   1.000
_cell.length_b   1.000
_cell.length_c   1.000
_cell.angle_alpha   90.00
_cell.angle_beta   90.00
_cell.angle_gamma   90.00
#
_symmetry.space_group_name_H-M   'P 1'
#
loop_
_entity.id
_entity.type
_entity.pdbx_description
1 polymer ?
#
loop_
_entity_poly.entity_id
_entity_poly.type
_entity_poly.pdbx_seq_one_letter_code
_entity_poly.pdbx_strand_id
1 'polypeptide(L)'
;MFICLKGIRWVKPGRIAGILRCWNKDGMVARNIELGLAALRGEKGPAYDRIILNAGMVDHLLGSDGAQDISAAFDRAREAIDSGKALRRLLNYIKISNKVIS
;
A
#
# COMPACT_ATOMS: atom_id res chain seq x y z
N MET A 1 -2.04 -2.89 -7.13
CA MET A 1 -2.66 -2.05 -8.17
C MET A 1 -1.95 -0.69 -8.14
N PHE A 2 -0.97 -0.51 -9.02
CA PHE A 2 -0.37 0.81 -9.26
C PHE A 2 -1.27 1.50 -10.27
N ILE A 3 -1.69 2.73 -9.99
CA ILE A 3 -2.29 3.55 -11.02
C ILE A 3 -1.16 3.85 -12.00
N CYS A 4 -1.08 3.02 -13.05
CA CYS A 4 -0.27 3.27 -14.22
C CYS A 4 -0.97 4.43 -14.96
N LEU A 5 -0.71 5.66 -14.50
CA LEU A 5 -1.02 6.84 -15.30
C LEU A 5 -0.13 6.76 -16.54
N LYS A 6 -0.70 6.24 -17.64
CA LYS A 6 -0.09 6.35 -18.95
C LYS A 6 0.15 7.84 -19.22
N GLY A 7 1.40 8.27 -19.18
CA GLY A 7 1.77 9.61 -19.67
C GLY A 7 2.85 10.37 -18.89
N ILE A 8 3.23 9.97 -17.68
CA ILE A 8 4.27 10.70 -16.94
C ILE A 8 5.66 10.16 -17.34
N ARG A 9 6.39 10.97 -18.11
CA ARG A 9 7.79 10.74 -18.46
C ARG A 9 8.63 10.85 -17.19
N TRP A 10 9.10 9.72 -16.66
CA TRP A 10 10.04 9.70 -15.54
C TRP A 10 11.37 10.36 -15.96
N VAL A 11 11.78 11.40 -15.23
CA VAL A 11 13.17 11.90 -15.25
C VAL A 11 14.01 10.89 -14.47
N LYS A 12 14.95 10.23 -15.13
CA LYS A 12 15.81 9.20 -14.53
C LYS A 12 16.98 9.81 -13.76
N PRO A 13 17.28 9.29 -12.57
CA PRO A 13 18.67 8.97 -12.20
C PRO A 13 18.86 7.45 -12.10
N GLY A 14 19.99 6.97 -12.61
CA GLY A 14 20.25 5.55 -12.91
C GLY A 14 20.29 4.59 -11.71
N ARG A 15 19.46 3.53 -11.79
CA ARG A 15 19.74 2.12 -11.44
C ARG A 15 18.42 1.33 -11.51
N ILE A 16 17.94 1.01 -12.72
CA ILE A 16 16.66 0.29 -12.92
C ILE A 16 16.85 -0.96 -13.80
N ALA A 17 18.08 -1.49 -13.90
CA ALA A 17 18.33 -2.73 -14.64
C ALA A 17 17.68 -3.97 -13.97
N GLY A 18 17.41 -3.93 -12.66
CA GLY A 18 16.79 -5.04 -11.92
C GLY A 18 15.27 -5.17 -12.09
N ILE A 19 14.56 -4.14 -12.59
CA ILE A 19 13.09 -4.14 -12.65
C ILE A 19 12.57 -4.82 -13.94
N LEU A 20 13.36 -4.86 -15.01
CA LEU A 20 12.91 -5.39 -16.30
C LEU A 20 12.89 -6.93 -16.39
N ARG A 21 13.59 -7.66 -15.50
CA ARG A 21 13.69 -9.13 -15.58
C ARG A 21 12.48 -9.88 -14.97
N CYS A 22 11.51 -9.18 -14.37
CA CYS A 22 10.42 -9.78 -13.58
C CYS A 22 9.04 -9.80 -14.27
N TRP A 23 8.95 -9.62 -15.59
CA TRP A 23 7.68 -9.63 -16.34
C TRP A 23 7.16 -11.05 -16.64
N ASN A 24 6.90 -11.86 -15.61
CA ASN A 24 6.02 -13.03 -15.70
C ASN A 24 4.84 -12.83 -14.73
N LYS A 25 3.60 -12.85 -15.23
CA LYS A 25 2.42 -12.29 -14.53
C LYS A 25 2.13 -12.97 -13.18
N ASP A 26 2.29 -14.28 -13.09
CA ASP A 26 1.94 -15.03 -11.87
C ASP A 26 2.93 -14.79 -10.73
N GLY A 27 4.23 -14.72 -11.03
CA GLY A 27 5.28 -14.39 -10.06
C GLY A 27 5.16 -12.97 -9.50
N MET A 28 4.62 -12.02 -10.28
CA MET A 28 4.36 -10.66 -9.82
C MET A 28 3.19 -10.59 -8.83
N VAL A 29 2.14 -11.39 -9.02
CA VAL A 29 0.98 -11.40 -8.10
C VAL A 29 1.43 -11.89 -6.73
N ALA A 30 2.10 -13.06 -6.67
CA ALA A 30 2.59 -13.64 -5.43
C ALA A 30 3.56 -12.68 -4.71
N ARG A 31 4.52 -12.10 -5.44
CA ARG A 31 5.48 -11.14 -4.88
C ARG A 31 4.83 -9.86 -4.37
N ASN A 32 3.82 -9.34 -5.06
CA ASN A 32 3.09 -8.16 -4.59
C ASN A 32 2.26 -8.45 -3.34
N ILE A 33 1.69 -9.66 -3.23
CA ILE A 33 0.99 -10.12 -2.02
C ILE A 33 1.97 -10.21 -0.86
N GLU A 34 3.11 -10.85 -1.06
CA GLU A 34 4.16 -10.99 -0.05
C GLU A 34 4.63 -9.63 0.46
N LEU A 35 5.02 -8.71 -0.44
CA LEU A 35 5.47 -7.37 -0.08
C LEU A 35 4.36 -6.54 0.61
N GLY A 36 3.11 -6.69 0.16
CA GLY A 36 1.97 -6.01 0.79
C GLY A 36 1.70 -6.54 2.20
N LEU A 37 1.75 -7.85 2.39
CA LEU A 37 1.57 -8.47 3.71
C LEU A 37 2.71 -8.13 4.67
N ALA A 38 3.96 -8.15 4.20
CA ALA A 38 5.12 -7.70 4.97
C ALA A 38 4.94 -6.26 5.45
N ALA A 39 4.56 -5.35 4.54
CA ALA A 39 4.29 -3.96 4.89
C ALA A 39 3.15 -3.82 5.90
N LEU A 40 2.05 -4.57 5.74
CA LEU A 40 0.93 -4.58 6.70
C LEU A 40 1.29 -5.17 8.07
N ARG A 41 2.38 -5.93 8.18
CA ARG A 41 2.98 -6.38 9.45
C ARG A 41 3.91 -5.35 10.08
N GLY A 42 4.11 -4.21 9.44
CA GLY A 42 4.98 -3.13 9.91
C GLY A 42 6.41 -3.18 9.38
N GLU A 43 6.73 -4.09 8.46
CA GLU A 43 8.06 -4.15 7.86
C GLU A 43 8.32 -2.92 6.98
N LYS A 44 9.33 -2.13 7.34
CA LYS A 44 9.65 -0.87 6.66
C LYS A 44 10.29 -1.13 5.30
N GLY A 45 10.00 -0.25 4.34
CA GLY A 45 10.56 -0.31 2.99
C GLY A 45 9.60 0.23 1.92
N PRO A 46 9.94 0.09 0.63
CA PRO A 46 9.20 0.75 -0.45
C PRO A 46 7.71 0.35 -0.56
N ALA A 47 7.34 -0.85 -0.10
CA ALA A 47 5.93 -1.25 -0.05
C ALA A 47 5.18 -0.53 1.07
N TYR A 48 5.78 -0.45 2.26
CA TYR A 48 5.28 0.30 3.41
C TYR A 48 5.09 1.77 3.08
N ASP A 49 6.13 2.42 2.55
CA ASP A 49 6.10 3.87 2.26
C ASP A 49 4.98 4.23 1.28
N ARG A 50 4.73 3.38 0.28
CA ARG A 50 3.65 3.57 -0.69
C ARG A 50 2.27 3.40 -0.08
N ILE A 51 2.11 2.48 0.87
CA ILE A 51 0.83 2.32 1.58
C ILE A 51 0.57 3.54 2.45
N ILE A 52 1.56 4.00 3.23
CA ILE A 52 1.46 5.20 4.07
C ILE A 52 1.12 6.43 3.23
N LEU A 53 1.86 6.67 2.14
CA LEU A 53 1.65 7.81 1.27
C LEU A 53 0.25 7.80 0.67
N ASN A 54 -0.17 6.68 0.06
CA ASN A 54 -1.48 6.62 -0.58
C ASN A 54 -2.61 6.74 0.45
N ALA A 55 -2.52 6.05 1.59
CA ALA A 55 -3.56 6.09 2.62
C ALA A 55 -3.67 7.48 3.26
N GLY A 56 -2.56 8.08 3.69
CA GLY A 56 -2.61 9.40 4.31
C GLY A 56 -3.03 10.51 3.34
N MET A 57 -2.63 10.44 2.07
CA MET A 57 -3.12 11.40 1.06
C MET A 57 -4.63 11.26 0.84
N VAL A 58 -5.16 10.04 0.77
CA VAL A 58 -6.61 9.81 0.64
C VAL A 58 -7.34 10.36 1.86
N ASP A 59 -6.88 10.05 3.07
CA ASP A 59 -7.49 10.53 4.31
C ASP A 59 -7.53 12.07 4.35
N HIS A 60 -6.42 12.71 3.98
CA HIS A 60 -6.31 14.17 3.95
C HIS A 60 -7.22 14.81 2.89
N LEU A 61 -7.17 14.33 1.65
CA LEU A 61 -7.93 14.92 0.54
C LEU A 61 -9.44 14.73 0.68
N LEU A 62 -9.87 13.67 1.35
CA LEU A 62 -11.29 13.44 1.67
C LEU A 62 -11.75 14.20 2.92
N GLY A 63 -10.86 14.94 3.59
CA GLY A 63 -11.19 15.71 4.78
C GLY A 63 -11.56 14.81 5.98
N SER A 64 -10.91 13.65 6.10
CA SER A 64 -11.18 12.71 7.20
C SER A 64 -10.88 13.36 8.55
N ASP A 65 -11.70 13.04 9.55
CA ASP A 65 -11.54 13.62 10.88
C ASP A 65 -10.18 13.24 11.50
N GLY A 66 -9.43 14.26 11.95
CA GLY A 66 -8.06 14.14 12.42
C GLY A 66 -6.98 14.02 11.34
N ALA A 67 -7.32 14.23 10.06
CA ALA A 67 -6.37 14.20 8.92
C ALA A 67 -6.31 15.54 8.15
N GLN A 68 -6.77 16.64 8.75
CA GLN A 68 -6.74 17.96 8.12
C GLN A 68 -5.31 18.49 7.92
N ASP A 69 -4.37 18.06 8.75
CA ASP A 69 -2.93 18.28 8.54
C ASP A 69 -2.31 17.04 7.86
N ILE A 70 -1.45 17.27 6.86
CA ILE A 70 -0.85 16.18 6.07
C ILE A 70 0.10 15.31 6.91
N SER A 71 0.81 15.88 7.88
CA SER A 71 1.67 15.09 8.77
C SER A 71 0.82 14.24 9.70
N ALA A 72 -0.25 14.80 10.27
CA ALA A 72 -1.21 14.02 11.07
C ALA A 72 -1.84 12.88 10.27
N ALA A 73 -2.17 13.10 8.99
CA ALA A 73 -2.69 12.05 8.10
C ALA A 73 -1.68 10.91 7.89
N PHE A 74 -0.40 11.22 7.67
CA PHE A 74 0.65 10.20 7.56
C PHE A 74 0.91 9.48 8.89
N ASP A 75 0.89 10.18 10.01
CA ASP A 75 1.08 9.56 11.33
C ASP A 75 -0.04 8.58 11.67
N ARG A 76 -1.29 8.91 11.31
CA ARG A 76 -2.44 8.00 11.43
C ARG A 76 -2.29 6.77 10.54
N ALA A 77 -1.86 6.95 9.29
CA ALA A 77 -1.59 5.83 8.40
C ALA A 77 -0.49 4.92 8.99
N ARG A 78 0.58 5.50 9.56
CA ARG A 78 1.66 4.74 10.21
C ARG A 78 1.13 3.98 11.42
N GLU A 79 0.34 4.64 12.27
CA GLU A 79 -0.28 4.03 13.45
C GLU A 79 -1.12 2.82 13.05
N ALA A 80 -1.98 2.97 12.04
CA ALA A 80 -2.86 1.89 11.58
C ALA A 80 -2.07 0.65 11.11
N ILE A 81 -0.92 0.85 10.45
CA ILE A 81 -0.06 -0.24 9.99
C ILE A 81 0.74 -0.83 11.16
N ASP A 82 1.47 0.01 11.90
CA ASP A 82 2.44 -0.40 12.93
C ASP A 82 1.74 -1.04 14.14
N SER A 83 0.50 -0.65 14.46
CA SER A 83 -0.31 -1.27 15.49
C SER A 83 -0.99 -2.59 15.04
N GLY A 84 -0.80 -2.98 13.77
CA GLY A 84 -1.46 -4.10 13.11
C GLY A 84 -2.97 -3.96 12.90
N LYS A 85 -3.55 -2.75 13.09
CA LYS A 85 -5.00 -2.51 12.90
C LYS A 85 -5.39 -2.76 11.44
N ALA A 86 -4.58 -2.29 10.50
CA ALA A 86 -4.80 -2.47 9.07
C ALA A 86 -4.82 -3.96 8.68
N LEU A 87 -3.84 -4.75 9.15
CA LEU A 87 -3.79 -6.19 8.88
C LEU A 87 -4.99 -6.93 9.47
N ARG A 88 -5.37 -6.64 10.73
CA ARG A 88 -6.57 -7.23 11.34
C ARG A 88 -7.83 -6.89 10.57
N ARG A 89 -7.96 -5.65 10.09
CA ARG A 89 -9.11 -5.22 9.28
C ARG A 89 -9.19 -5.99 7.97
N LEU A 90 -8.06 -6.17 7.27
CA LEU A 90 -7.99 -6.96 6.03
C LEU A 90 -8.38 -8.43 6.26
N LEU A 91 -7.80 -9.07 7.28
CA LEU A 91 -8.12 -10.47 7.59
C LEU A 91 -9.59 -10.66 7.99
N ASN A 92 -10.15 -9.71 8.75
CA ASN A 92 -11.56 -9.73 9.09
C ASN A 92 -12.46 -9.53 7.86
N TYR A 93 -12.07 -8.63 6.94
CA TYR A 93 -12.79 -8.43 5.68
C TYR A 93 -12.84 -9.73 4.86
N ILE A 94 -11.70 -10.41 4.68
CA ILE A 94 -11.62 -11.69 3.97
C ILE A 94 -12.52 -12.75 4.63
N LYS A 95 -12.48 -12.84 5.96
CA LYS A 95 -13.32 -13.78 6.73
C LYS A 95 -14.82 -13.53 6.49
N ILE A 96 -15.24 -12.26 6.42
CA ILE A 96 -16.65 -11.90 6.23
C ILE A 96 -17.05 -12.11 4.77
N SER A 97 -16.26 -11.64 3.79
CA SER A 97 -16.60 -11.74 2.37
C SER A 97 -16.81 -13.18 1.92
N ASN A 98 -16.03 -14.12 2.47
CA ASN A 98 -16.14 -15.54 2.13
C ASN A 98 -17.41 -16.21 2.70
N LYS A 99 -18.07 -15.61 3.69
CA LYS A 99 -19.36 -16.09 4.23
C LYS A 99 -20.57 -15.59 3.46
N VAL A 100 -20.42 -14.49 2.73
CA VAL A 100 -21.53 -13.88 1.95
C VAL A 100 -21.66 -14.55 0.58
N ILE A 101 -20.60 -15.21 0.10
CA ILE A 101 -20.53 -15.87 -1.21
C ILE A 101 -20.78 -17.40 -1.08
N SER A 102 -20.89 -17.93 0.14
CA SER A 102 -21.23 -19.33 0.45
C SER A 102 -22.71 -19.49 0.75
#